data_AF-A0A524IUE3-F1
#
_entry.id   AF-A0A524IUE3-F1
#
_cell.length_a   1.000
_cell.length_b   1.000
_cell.length_c   1.000
_cell.angle_alpha   90.00
_cell.angle_beta   90.00
_cell.angle_gamma   90.00
#
_symmetry.space_group_name_H-M   'P 1'
#
loop_
_entity.id
_entity.type
_entity.pdbx_description
1 polymer ?
#
loop_
_entity_poly.entity_id
_entity_poly.type
_entity_poly.pdbx_seq_one_letter_code
_entity_poly.pdbx_strand_id
1 'polypeptide(L)'
;MLKIIRWVIVFGVVFWAGFYTGQQPDVVKQTLRDLSGEVLEKTIGLDQTVKLQRQMLGAKEGLVEGRAYLLEHDFAGASGEFERTLQHLDEAVALDPQGPLAKKIEPVKQKIREAQASLAQGRNLPPHLLEDLRQELQAVLP
;
A
#
# COMPACT_ATOMS: atom_id res chain seq x y z
N MET A 1 24.10 45.20 -52.58
CA MET A 1 23.81 43.75 -52.60
C MET A 1 24.37 42.96 -51.41
N LEU A 2 25.33 43.47 -50.62
CA LEU A 2 25.92 42.74 -49.48
C LEU A 2 24.95 42.52 -48.29
N LYS A 3 23.98 43.43 -48.09
CA LYS A 3 22.99 43.32 -46.99
C LYS A 3 22.08 42.10 -47.14
N ILE A 4 21.64 41.79 -48.36
CA ILE A 4 20.70 40.67 -48.63
C ILE A 4 21.38 39.33 -48.35
N ILE A 5 22.65 39.17 -48.74
CA ILE A 5 23.44 37.95 -48.46
C ILE A 5 23.56 37.71 -46.95
N ARG A 6 23.73 38.77 -46.15
CA ARG A 6 23.81 38.65 -44.69
C ARG A 6 22.51 38.11 -44.07
N TRP A 7 21.35 38.50 -44.61
CA TRP A 7 20.06 37.99 -44.13
C TRP A 7 19.85 36.52 -44.53
N VAL A 8 20.25 36.12 -45.74
CA VAL A 8 20.14 34.73 -46.20
C VAL A 8 20.99 33.77 -45.36
N ILE A 9 22.19 34.19 -44.94
CA ILE A 9 23.04 33.37 -44.07
C ILE A 9 22.41 33.17 -42.68
N VAL A 10 21.81 34.23 -42.10
CA VAL A 10 21.13 34.13 -40.80
C VAL A 10 19.93 33.19 -40.88
N PHE A 11 19.11 33.32 -41.94
CA PHE A 11 17.99 32.40 -42.15
C PHE A 11 18.45 30.96 -42.40
N GLY A 12 19.55 30.77 -43.15
CA GLY A 12 20.14 29.45 -43.37
C GLY A 12 20.58 28.78 -42.07
N VAL A 13 21.27 29.51 -41.19
CA VAL A 13 21.77 28.99 -39.91
C VAL A 13 20.62 28.68 -38.94
N VAL A 14 19.61 29.54 -38.85
CA VAL A 14 18.44 29.29 -37.99
C VAL A 14 17.63 28.09 -38.51
N PHE A 15 17.49 27.97 -39.83
CA PHE A 15 16.80 26.83 -40.45
C PHE A 15 17.56 25.52 -40.27
N TRP A 16 18.90 25.54 -40.42
CA TRP A 16 19.74 24.36 -40.18
C TRP A 16 19.76 23.96 -38.70
N ALA A 17 19.84 24.94 -37.79
CA ALA A 17 19.76 24.68 -36.36
C ALA A 17 18.43 24.04 -35.99
N GLY A 18 17.30 24.57 -36.48
CA GLY A 18 15.97 24.00 -36.27
C GLY A 18 15.76 22.63 -36.91
N PHE A 19 16.34 22.39 -38.09
CA PHE A 19 16.30 21.08 -38.75
C PHE A 19 17.13 20.03 -38.00
N TYR A 20 18.26 20.44 -37.40
CA TYR A 20 19.12 19.55 -36.60
C TYR A 20 18.46 19.20 -35.25
N THR A 21 17.76 20.14 -34.60
CA THR A 21 16.97 19.83 -33.39
C THR A 21 15.69 19.04 -33.70
N GLY A 22 15.12 19.17 -34.90
CA GLY A 22 13.92 18.43 -35.33
C GLY A 22 14.13 16.93 -35.60
N GLN A 23 15.39 16.46 -35.73
CA GLN A 23 15.74 15.07 -36.02
C GLN A 23 15.89 14.16 -34.79
N GLN A 24 15.46 14.57 -33.59
CA GLN A 24 15.44 13.69 -32.41
C GLN A 24 14.03 13.21 -31.97
N PRO A 25 13.16 12.69 -32.85
CA PRO A 25 11.84 12.22 -32.45
C PRO A 25 11.86 10.90 -31.65
N ASP A 26 12.90 10.09 -31.78
CA ASP A 26 12.93 8.75 -31.15
C ASP A 26 13.34 8.80 -29.67
N VAL A 27 14.24 9.71 -29.30
CA VAL A 27 14.71 9.86 -27.91
C VAL A 27 13.57 10.39 -27.03
N VAL A 28 12.84 11.41 -27.49
CA VAL A 28 11.72 12.01 -26.74
C VAL A 28 10.57 11.00 -26.56
N LYS A 29 10.30 10.17 -27.57
CA LYS A 29 9.28 9.11 -27.47
C LYS A 29 9.69 8.01 -26.48
N GLN A 30 10.96 7.63 -26.45
CA GLN A 30 11.48 6.69 -25.45
C GLN A 30 11.43 7.29 -24.05
N THR A 31 11.92 8.51 -23.84
CA THR A 31 11.89 9.15 -22.52
C THR A 31 10.45 9.35 -22.02
N LEU A 32 9.51 9.72 -22.89
CA LEU A 32 8.09 9.81 -22.52
C LEU A 32 7.47 8.45 -22.21
N ARG A 33 7.87 7.38 -22.92
CA ARG A 33 7.37 6.01 -22.70
C ARG A 33 7.95 5.39 -21.42
N ASP A 34 9.22 5.67 -21.11
CA ASP A 34 9.86 5.24 -19.86
C ASP A 34 9.34 6.05 -18.66
N LEU A 35 9.17 7.37 -18.78
CA LEU A 35 8.55 8.19 -17.73
C LEU A 35 7.09 7.82 -17.48
N SER A 36 6.32 7.52 -18.54
CA SER A 36 4.95 7.06 -18.38
C SER A 36 4.89 5.64 -17.81
N GLY A 37 5.80 4.74 -18.17
CA GLY A 37 5.94 3.42 -17.54
C GLY A 37 6.26 3.52 -16.05
N GLU A 38 7.26 4.32 -15.68
CA GLU A 38 7.71 4.46 -14.29
C GLU A 38 6.65 5.14 -13.40
N VAL A 39 5.95 6.16 -13.92
CA VAL A 39 4.86 6.81 -13.17
C VAL A 39 3.64 5.90 -13.05
N LEU A 40 3.31 5.13 -14.09
CA LEU A 40 2.19 4.18 -14.05
C LEU A 40 2.48 3.04 -13.06
N GLU A 41 3.70 2.51 -13.07
CA GLU A 41 4.15 1.45 -12.16
C GLU A 41 4.21 1.96 -10.71
N LYS A 42 4.72 3.18 -10.47
CA LYS A 42 4.66 3.83 -9.15
C LYS A 42 3.24 4.08 -8.67
N THR A 43 2.32 4.47 -9.55
CA THR A 43 0.93 4.76 -9.17
C THR A 43 0.17 3.47 -8.80
N ILE A 44 0.40 2.38 -9.54
CA ILE A 44 -0.19 1.07 -9.24
C ILE A 44 0.37 0.52 -7.91
N GLY A 45 1.69 0.65 -7.67
CA GLY A 45 2.29 0.26 -6.39
C GLY A 45 1.85 1.13 -5.19
N LEU A 46 1.63 2.43 -5.39
CA LEU A 46 1.08 3.32 -4.37
C LEU A 46 -0.35 2.93 -3.99
N ASP A 47 -1.20 2.61 -4.96
CA ASP A 47 -2.58 2.26 -4.68
C ASP A 47 -2.70 0.93 -3.90
N GLN A 48 -1.82 -0.03 -4.20
CA GLN A 48 -1.73 -1.30 -3.46
C GLN A 48 -1.20 -1.11 -2.04
N THR A 49 -0.16 -0.29 -1.84
CA THR A 49 0.39 0.01 -0.50
C THR A 49 -0.58 0.81 0.36
N VAL A 50 -1.32 1.77 -0.22
CA VAL A 50 -2.36 2.54 0.49
C VAL A 50 -3.53 1.65 0.88
N LYS A 51 -3.99 0.76 -0.01
CA LYS A 51 -5.01 -0.25 0.32
C LYS A 51 -4.55 -1.16 1.45
N LEU A 52 -3.33 -1.66 1.38
CA LEU A 52 -2.73 -2.51 2.41
C LEU A 52 -2.64 -1.79 3.76
N GLN A 53 -2.18 -0.54 3.78
CA GLN A 53 -2.16 0.30 4.98
C GLN A 53 -3.56 0.51 5.56
N ARG A 54 -4.57 0.74 4.72
CA ARG A 54 -5.96 0.92 5.16
C ARG A 54 -6.52 -0.33 5.83
N GLN A 55 -6.28 -1.50 5.23
CA GLN A 55 -6.69 -2.77 5.81
C GLN A 55 -5.98 -3.02 7.15
N MET A 56 -4.68 -2.74 7.22
CA MET A 56 -3.91 -2.85 8.45
C MET A 56 -4.40 -1.89 9.55
N LEU A 57 -4.81 -0.68 9.19
CA LEU A 57 -5.41 0.27 10.11
C LEU A 57 -6.74 -0.26 10.66
N GLY A 58 -7.62 -0.76 9.79
CA GLY A 58 -8.89 -1.37 10.20
C GLY A 58 -8.70 -2.60 11.10
N ALA A 59 -7.69 -3.43 10.81
CA ALA A 59 -7.32 -4.55 11.67
C ALA A 59 -6.94 -4.10 13.10
N LYS A 60 -6.19 -2.99 13.20
CA LYS A 60 -5.78 -2.39 14.48
C LYS A 60 -6.96 -1.78 15.23
N GLU A 61 -7.84 -1.08 14.54
CA GLU A 61 -9.07 -0.51 15.10
C GLU A 61 -9.95 -1.62 15.71
N GLY A 62 -10.24 -2.68 14.95
CA GLY A 62 -11.00 -3.83 15.45
C GLY A 62 -10.34 -4.53 16.64
N LEU A 63 -9.00 -4.59 16.71
CA LEU A 63 -8.32 -5.16 17.88
C LEU A 63 -8.49 -4.27 19.12
N VAL A 64 -8.42 -2.95 18.97
CA VAL A 64 -8.60 -1.98 20.06
C VAL A 64 -10.05 -1.97 20.55
N GLU A 65 -11.01 -1.92 19.63
CA GLU A 65 -12.44 -1.97 19.95
C GLU A 65 -12.82 -3.31 20.58
N GLY A 66 -12.32 -4.42 20.05
CA GLY A 66 -12.51 -5.74 20.65
C GLY A 66 -11.98 -5.81 22.08
N ARG A 67 -10.82 -5.19 22.38
CA ARG A 67 -10.32 -5.07 23.76
C ARG A 67 -11.23 -4.23 24.65
N ALA A 68 -11.81 -3.16 24.14
CA ALA A 68 -12.76 -2.34 24.90
C ALA A 68 -14.00 -3.15 25.29
N TYR A 69 -14.58 -3.90 24.34
CA TYR A 69 -15.70 -4.79 24.62
C TYR A 69 -15.37 -5.89 25.66
N LEU A 70 -14.14 -6.41 25.67
CA LEU A 70 -13.71 -7.36 26.70
C LEU A 70 -13.66 -6.75 28.10
N LEU A 71 -13.29 -5.47 28.23
CA LEU A 71 -13.32 -4.77 29.51
C LEU A 71 -14.75 -4.55 30.01
N GLU A 72 -15.69 -4.41 29.07
CA GLU A 72 -17.12 -4.28 29.35
C GLU A 72 -17.82 -5.64 29.52
N HIS A 73 -17.08 -6.76 29.46
CA HIS A 73 -17.60 -8.13 29.47
C HIS A 73 -18.58 -8.45 28.33
N ASP A 74 -18.57 -7.66 27.26
CA ASP A 74 -19.33 -7.91 26.04
C ASP A 74 -18.54 -8.82 25.10
N PHE A 75 -18.63 -10.12 25.34
CA PHE A 75 -17.94 -11.13 24.53
C PHE A 75 -18.47 -11.19 23.09
N ALA A 76 -19.73 -10.81 22.86
CA ALA A 76 -20.34 -10.79 21.53
C ALA A 76 -19.78 -9.62 20.72
N GLY A 77 -19.72 -8.42 21.31
CA GLY A 77 -19.08 -7.25 20.71
C GLY A 77 -17.60 -7.51 20.41
N ALA A 78 -16.87 -8.07 21.38
CA ALA A 78 -15.45 -8.41 21.21
C ALA A 78 -15.21 -9.43 20.09
N SER A 79 -16.06 -10.46 19.99
CA SER A 79 -15.98 -11.46 18.92
C SER A 79 -16.24 -10.84 17.55
N GLY A 80 -17.20 -9.91 17.45
CA GLY A 80 -17.52 -9.21 16.21
C GLY A 80 -16.37 -8.32 15.72
N GLU A 81 -15.72 -7.59 16.62
CA GLU A 81 -14.56 -6.77 16.24
C GLU A 81 -13.34 -7.62 15.86
N PHE A 82 -13.11 -8.75 16.53
CA PHE A 82 -12.09 -9.71 16.12
C PHE A 82 -12.38 -10.34 14.75
N GLU A 83 -13.65 -10.51 14.39
CA GLU A 83 -14.03 -10.98 13.06
C GLU A 83 -13.71 -9.94 11.99
N ARG A 84 -13.98 -8.66 12.26
CA ARG A 84 -13.56 -7.56 11.38
C ARG A 84 -12.04 -7.49 11.26
N THR A 85 -11.31 -7.64 12.36
CA THR A 85 -9.85 -7.71 12.31
C THR A 85 -9.37 -8.85 11.41
N LEU A 86 -9.97 -10.04 11.52
CA LEU A 86 -9.63 -11.17 10.65
C LEU A 86 -9.93 -10.88 9.17
N GLN A 87 -11.08 -10.27 8.86
CA GLN A 87 -11.44 -9.87 7.49
C GLN A 87 -10.41 -8.90 6.89
N HIS A 88 -10.03 -7.86 7.65
CA HIS A 88 -9.02 -6.91 7.23
C HIS A 88 -7.64 -7.56 7.02
N LEU A 89 -7.26 -8.51 7.89
CA LEU A 89 -6.03 -9.29 7.71
C LEU A 89 -6.09 -10.22 6.50
N ASP A 90 -7.23 -10.86 6.23
CA ASP A 90 -7.46 -11.69 5.04
C ASP A 90 -7.37 -10.86 3.76
N GLU A 91 -7.96 -9.66 3.73
CA GLU A 91 -7.82 -8.73 2.62
C GLU A 91 -6.38 -8.26 2.43
N ALA A 92 -5.64 -8.00 3.51
CA ALA A 92 -4.24 -7.64 3.43
C ALA A 92 -3.35 -8.78 2.90
N VAL A 93 -3.62 -10.03 3.29
CA VAL A 93 -2.95 -11.22 2.72
C VAL A 93 -3.33 -11.42 1.26
N ALA A 94 -4.59 -11.19 0.88
CA ALA A 94 -5.03 -11.31 -0.51
C ALA A 94 -4.35 -10.28 -1.44
N LEU A 95 -4.00 -9.10 -0.91
CA LEU A 95 -3.23 -8.08 -1.62
C LEU A 95 -1.76 -8.45 -1.81
N ASP A 96 -1.16 -9.28 -0.96
CA ASP A 96 0.22 -9.76 -1.10
C ASP A 96 0.39 -11.22 -0.59
N PRO A 97 -0.09 -12.23 -1.33
CA PRO A 97 -0.23 -13.60 -0.81
C PRO A 97 1.11 -14.32 -0.56
N GLN A 98 2.16 -13.94 -1.29
CA GLN A 98 3.50 -14.54 -1.16
C GLN A 98 4.49 -13.62 -0.44
N GLY A 99 4.02 -12.45 -0.01
CA GLY A 99 4.83 -11.44 0.63
C GLY A 99 5.37 -11.84 2.00
N PRO A 100 6.45 -11.17 2.45
CA PRO A 100 6.92 -11.30 3.83
C PRO A 100 5.86 -10.87 4.85
N LEU A 101 4.92 -10.02 4.44
CA LEU A 101 3.81 -9.57 5.27
C LEU A 101 2.80 -10.69 5.54
N ALA A 102 2.38 -11.43 4.51
CA ALA A 102 1.46 -12.56 4.68
C ALA A 102 1.99 -13.61 5.66
N LYS A 103 3.29 -13.92 5.59
CA LYS A 103 3.95 -14.83 6.54
C LYS A 103 3.93 -14.34 7.98
N LYS A 104 3.93 -13.01 8.20
CA LYS A 104 3.83 -12.41 9.54
C LYS A 104 2.38 -12.26 10.01
N ILE A 105 1.41 -12.10 9.09
CA ILE A 105 -0.01 -11.98 9.42
C ILE A 105 -0.61 -13.32 9.85
N GLU A 106 -0.17 -14.45 9.28
CA GLU A 106 -0.76 -15.74 9.64
C GLU A 106 -0.68 -16.14 11.12
N PRO A 107 0.44 -15.99 11.85
CA PRO A 107 0.45 -16.25 13.28
C PRO A 107 -0.51 -15.32 14.05
N VAL A 108 -0.70 -14.08 13.60
CA VAL A 108 -1.66 -13.14 14.19
C VAL A 108 -3.09 -13.63 13.97
N LYS A 109 -3.45 -14.03 12.74
CA LYS A 109 -4.77 -14.59 12.43
C LYS A 109 -5.08 -15.83 13.26
N GLN A 110 -4.11 -16.72 13.41
CA GLN A 110 -4.24 -17.92 14.23
C GLN A 110 -4.59 -17.55 15.69
N LYS A 111 -3.85 -16.62 16.29
CA LYS A 111 -4.11 -16.14 17.66
C LYS A 111 -5.46 -15.46 17.83
N ILE A 112 -5.91 -14.68 16.84
CA ILE A 112 -7.24 -14.06 16.89
C ILE A 112 -8.35 -15.11 16.79
N ARG A 113 -8.19 -16.16 15.98
CA ARG A 113 -9.15 -17.28 15.92
C ARG A 113 -9.19 -18.06 17.25
N GLU A 114 -8.04 -18.31 17.85
CA GLU A 114 -7.96 -18.92 19.18
C GLU A 114 -8.60 -18.05 20.26
N ALA A 115 -8.43 -16.74 20.13
CA ALA A 115 -9.07 -15.76 20.99
C ALA A 115 -10.60 -15.81 20.84
N GLN A 116 -11.13 -15.76 19.61
CA GLN A 116 -12.57 -15.94 19.34
C GLN A 116 -13.12 -17.27 19.85
N ALA A 117 -12.38 -18.37 19.67
CA ALA A 117 -12.80 -19.68 20.18
C ALA A 117 -12.91 -19.69 21.72
N SER A 118 -12.07 -18.91 22.40
CA SER A 118 -12.12 -18.73 23.85
C SER A 118 -13.28 -17.83 24.27
N LEU A 119 -13.58 -16.77 23.51
CA LEU A 119 -14.75 -15.90 23.73
C LEU A 119 -16.07 -16.63 23.49
N ALA A 120 -16.14 -17.51 22.49
CA ALA A 120 -17.30 -18.36 22.23
C ALA A 120 -17.60 -19.32 23.40
N GLN A 121 -16.59 -19.63 24.23
CA GLN A 121 -16.74 -20.41 25.46
C GLN A 121 -17.10 -19.54 26.68
N GLY A 122 -17.32 -18.24 26.49
CA GLY A 122 -17.60 -17.27 27.56
C GLY A 122 -16.41 -17.04 28.50
N ARG A 123 -15.19 -17.35 28.06
CA ARG A 123 -13.97 -17.18 28.87
C ARG A 123 -13.31 -15.85 28.56
N ASN A 124 -12.87 -15.15 29.60
CA ASN A 124 -12.01 -13.98 29.44
C ASN A 124 -10.69 -14.38 28.79
N LEU A 125 -10.23 -13.50 27.88
CA LEU A 125 -8.92 -13.67 27.28
C LEU A 125 -7.82 -13.26 28.27
N PRO A 126 -6.68 -13.98 28.28
CA PRO A 126 -5.57 -13.59 29.10
C PRO A 126 -5.04 -12.21 28.67
N PRO A 127 -4.76 -11.29 29.62
CA PRO A 127 -4.25 -9.95 29.30
C PRO A 127 -2.96 -9.97 28.47
N HIS A 128 -2.10 -10.98 28.68
CA HIS A 128 -0.86 -11.15 27.93
C HIS A 128 -1.11 -11.49 26.45
N LEU A 129 -2.17 -12.22 26.14
CA LEU A 129 -2.49 -12.66 24.77
C LEU A 129 -2.92 -11.45 23.91
N LEU A 130 -3.65 -10.51 24.51
CA LEU A 130 -4.03 -9.24 23.89
C LEU A 130 -2.83 -8.31 23.65
N GLU A 131 -1.83 -8.41 24.53
CA GLU A 131 -0.60 -7.61 24.44
C GLU A 131 0.36 -8.16 23.39
N ASP A 132 0.47 -9.49 23.31
CA ASP A 132 1.20 -10.19 22.25
C ASP A 132 0.58 -9.90 20.88
N LEU A 133 -0.76 -9.95 20.77
CA LEU A 133 -1.48 -9.57 19.55
C LEU A 133 -1.21 -8.13 19.15
N ARG A 134 -1.20 -7.20 20.10
CA ARG A 134 -0.87 -5.79 19.86
C ARG A 134 0.56 -5.63 19.36
N GLN A 135 1.52 -6.29 20.01
CA GLN A 135 2.93 -6.22 19.63
C GLN A 135 3.18 -6.83 18.26
N GLU A 136 2.57 -7.97 17.93
CA GLU A 136 2.73 -8.60 16.62
C GLU A 136 2.08 -7.76 15.52
N LEU A 137 0.89 -7.22 15.74
CA LEU A 137 0.26 -6.29 14.78
C LEU A 137 1.13 -5.04 14.58
N GLN A 138 1.75 -4.52 15.65
CA GLN A 138 2.66 -3.39 15.59
C GLN A 138 4.03 -3.73 14.99
N ALA A 139 4.49 -4.98 15.02
CA ALA A 139 5.70 -5.43 14.33
C ALA A 139 5.48 -5.66 12.82
N VAL A 140 4.21 -5.77 12.42
CA VAL A 140 3.77 -5.87 11.01
C VAL A 140 3.62 -4.48 10.38
N LEU A 141 3.36 -3.44 11.17
CA LEU A 141 3.27 -2.03 10.77
C LEU A 141 4.49 -1.20 11.25
N PRO A 142 5.42 -0.76 10.37
CA PRO A 142 6.37 0.30 10.75
C PRO A 142 5.69 1.66 10.95
#